data_AF-A0A1C6UES0-F1
#
_entry.id   AF-A0A1C6UES0-F1
#
_cell.length_a   1.000
_cell.length_b   1.000
_cell.length_c   1.000
_cell.angle_alpha   90.00
_cell.angle_beta   90.00
_cell.angle_gamma   90.00
#
_symmetry.space_group_name_H-M   'P 1'
#
loop_
_entity.id
_entity.type
_entity.pdbx_description
1 polymer ?
#
loop_
_entity_poly.entity_id
_entity_poly.type
_entity_poly.pdbx_seq_one_letter_code
_entity_poly.pdbx_strand_id
1 'polypeptide(L)'
;MRVPAGTRLSLAAGDWASHLGLPGTVPLEVRTVAVAIASAGDAPVGTMWVRGHLLECAGPAACARSWCLRVAVRVERLYDAVADRT
;
A
#
# COMPACT_ATOMS: atom_id res chain seq x y z
N MET A 1 12.86 6.92 -2.19
CA MET A 1 12.12 6.89 -0.92
C MET A 1 12.04 5.44 -0.41
N ARG A 2 12.27 5.21 0.89
CA ARG A 2 12.11 3.89 1.53
C ARG A 2 10.95 3.97 2.52
N VAL A 3 9.86 3.27 2.23
CA VAL A 3 8.73 3.14 3.17
C VAL A 3 9.03 1.94 4.09
N PRO A 4 9.21 2.14 5.41
CA PRO A 4 9.47 1.02 6.32
C PRO A 4 8.33 0.01 6.34
N ALA A 5 8.64 -1.27 6.57
CA ALA A 5 7.62 -2.26 6.91
C ALA A 5 6.92 -1.86 8.22
N GLY A 6 5.65 -2.21 8.34
CA GLY A 6 4.79 -1.83 9.46
C GLY A 6 4.26 -0.39 9.40
N THR A 7 4.61 0.39 8.37
CA THR A 7 4.01 1.72 8.17
C THR A 7 2.51 1.57 7.97
N ARG A 8 1.73 2.35 8.70
CA ARG A 8 0.29 2.43 8.50
C ARG A 8 0.01 3.43 7.39
N LEU A 9 -0.75 3.02 6.39
CA LEU A 9 -1.27 3.86 5.33
C LEU A 9 -2.78 3.98 5.54
N SER A 10 -3.24 5.23 5.60
CA SER A 10 -4.67 5.58 5.62
C SER A 10 -4.99 6.17 4.26
N LEU A 11 -5.63 5.39 3.38
CA LEU A 11 -5.83 5.75 1.98
C LEU A 11 -7.29 6.10 1.74
N ALA A 12 -7.57 7.27 1.19
CA ALA A 12 -8.93 7.63 0.80
C ALA A 12 -9.34 6.90 -0.50
N ALA A 13 -10.62 7.01 -0.85
CA ALA A 13 -11.08 6.64 -2.19
C ALA A 13 -10.28 7.44 -3.25
N GLY A 14 -9.78 6.76 -4.28
CA GLY A 14 -8.94 7.34 -5.33
C GLY A 14 -7.45 7.48 -5.00
N ASP A 15 -7.01 7.26 -3.76
CA ASP A 15 -5.58 7.22 -3.38
C ASP A 15 -4.92 5.88 -3.72
N TRP A 16 -5.72 4.86 -3.98
CA TRP A 16 -5.27 3.52 -4.31
C TRP A 16 -6.02 2.94 -5.50
N ALA A 17 -5.43 1.92 -6.12
CA ALA A 17 -6.07 1.09 -7.13
C ALA A 17 -5.80 -0.39 -6.87
N SER A 18 -6.75 -1.24 -7.24
CA SER A 18 -6.60 -2.69 -7.18
C SER A 18 -5.51 -3.19 -8.14
N HIS A 19 -5.15 -4.47 -8.01
CA HIS A 19 -4.23 -5.12 -8.95
C HIS A 19 -4.72 -5.13 -10.41
N LEU A 20 -6.00 -4.84 -10.67
CA LEU A 20 -6.59 -4.70 -12.00
C LEU A 20 -6.54 -3.24 -12.52
N GLY A 21 -5.93 -2.32 -11.77
CA GLY A 21 -5.89 -0.89 -12.12
C GLY A 21 -7.19 -0.14 -11.83
N LEU A 22 -8.21 -0.79 -11.28
CA LEU A 22 -9.46 -0.12 -10.90
C LEU A 22 -9.24 0.77 -9.66
N PRO A 23 -9.61 2.05 -9.71
CA PRO A 23 -9.52 2.95 -8.56
C PRO A 23 -10.35 2.44 -7.38
N GLY A 24 -9.78 2.53 -6.18
CA GLY A 24 -10.48 2.24 -4.96
C GLY A 24 -11.61 3.23 -4.72
N THR A 25 -12.82 2.72 -4.52
CA THR A 25 -14.01 3.55 -4.26
C THR A 25 -14.32 3.71 -2.77
N VAL A 26 -13.55 3.04 -1.91
CA VAL A 26 -13.70 3.07 -0.46
C VAL A 26 -12.36 3.40 0.22
N PRO A 27 -12.39 3.99 1.43
CA PRO A 27 -11.20 4.12 2.24
C PRO A 27 -10.56 2.77 2.55
N LEU A 28 -9.24 2.75 2.68
CA LEU A 28 -8.47 1.54 2.87
C LEU A 28 -7.33 1.79 3.85
N GLU A 29 -7.28 0.97 4.90
CA GLU A 29 -6.20 0.98 5.88
C GLU A 29 -5.26 -0.19 5.65
N VAL A 30 -3.97 0.10 5.50
CA VAL A 30 -2.96 -0.92 5.18
C VAL A 30 -1.77 -0.81 6.11
N ARG A 31 -1.32 -1.94 6.64
CA ARG A 31 0.01 -2.06 7.25
C ARG A 31 0.99 -2.57 6.21
N THR A 32 1.98 -1.76 5.84
CA THR A 32 2.95 -2.10 4.79
C THR A 32 3.81 -3.30 5.18
N VAL A 33 4.12 -4.15 4.21
CA VAL A 33 5.13 -5.21 4.31
C VAL A 33 6.30 -4.88 3.40
N ALA A 34 5.99 -4.51 2.16
CA ALA A 34 6.99 -4.09 1.19
C ALA A 34 6.36 -3.10 0.21
N VAL A 35 7.15 -2.12 -0.22
CA VAL A 35 6.82 -1.25 -1.35
C VAL A 35 7.77 -1.60 -2.47
N ALA A 36 7.24 -2.08 -3.58
CA ALA A 36 8.02 -2.33 -4.77
C ALA A 36 8.00 -1.07 -5.62
N ILE A 37 9.18 -0.51 -5.88
CA ILE A 37 9.37 0.35 -7.04
C ILE A 37 9.21 -0.61 -8.22
N ALA A 38 8.03 -0.67 -8.81
CA ALA A 38 7.87 -1.40 -10.05
C ALA A 38 8.90 -0.83 -11.03
N SER A 39 9.64 -1.70 -11.73
CA SER A 39 10.20 -1.33 -13.02
C SER A 39 9.07 -0.65 -13.81
N ALA A 40 9.37 0.46 -14.47
CA ALA A 40 8.45 1.51 -14.93
C ALA A 40 7.29 1.09 -15.89
N GLY A 41 6.93 -0.19 -15.98
CA GLY A 41 5.85 -0.74 -16.80
C GLY A 41 4.62 -1.30 -16.06
N ASP A 42 4.67 -1.62 -14.76
CA ASP A 42 3.60 -2.43 -14.14
C ASP A 42 2.64 -1.68 -13.20
N ALA A 43 2.95 -0.46 -12.79
CA ALA A 43 2.08 0.36 -11.94
C ALA A 43 1.59 1.57 -12.75
N PRO A 44 0.32 2.01 -12.58
CA PRO A 44 -0.13 3.27 -13.15
C PRO A 44 0.81 4.44 -12.82
N VAL A 45 0.95 5.38 -13.76
CA VAL A 45 1.79 6.57 -13.57
C VAL A 45 1.43 7.29 -12.27
N GLY A 46 2.46 7.67 -11.49
CA GLY A 46 2.28 8.33 -10.19
C GLY A 46 1.95 7.38 -9.03
N THR A 47 2.02 6.06 -9.23
CA THR A 47 1.73 5.07 -8.18
C THR A 47 2.87 4.07 -7.97
N MET A 48 2.87 3.40 -6.82
CA MET A 48 3.76 2.27 -6.50
C MET A 48 2.96 1.09 -5.95
N TRP A 49 3.40 -0.14 -6.25
CA TRP A 49 2.79 -1.33 -5.67
C TRP A 49 3.18 -1.47 -4.20
N VAL A 50 2.17 -1.49 -3.34
CA VAL A 50 2.29 -1.78 -1.92
C VAL A 50 1.77 -3.19 -1.67
N ARG A 51 2.60 -4.03 -1.06
CA ARG A 51 2.18 -5.26 -0.40
C ARG A 51 2.01 -4.98 1.08
N GLY A 52 0.91 -5.46 1.64
CA GLY A 52 0.60 -5.22 3.04
C GLY A 52 -0.44 -6.17 3.61
N HIS A 53 -0.88 -5.82 4.80
CA HIS A 53 -1.99 -6.44 5.49
C HIS A 53 -3.10 -5.43 5.74
N LEU A 54 -4.35 -5.89 5.65
CA LEU A 54 -5.48 -5.15 6.19
C LEU A 54 -5.37 -5.12 7.73
N LEU A 55 -6.00 -4.14 8.38
CA LEU A 55 -5.85 -3.96 9.84
C LEU A 55 -6.51 -5.06 10.65
N GLU A 56 -7.52 -5.74 10.11
CA GLU A 56 -8.17 -6.90 10.72
C GLU A 56 -7.26 -8.13 10.80
N CYS A 57 -6.13 -8.14 10.09
CA CYS A 57 -5.15 -9.20 10.23
C CYS A 57 -4.46 -9.07 11.59
N ALA A 58 -4.63 -10.07 12.48
CA ALA A 58 -4.02 -10.11 13.81
C ALA A 58 -2.46 -10.13 13.82
N GLY A 59 -1.84 -10.07 12.63
CA GLY A 59 -0.40 -10.01 12.42
C GLY A 59 0.00 -10.77 11.15
N PRO A 60 1.29 -10.76 10.77
CA PRO A 60 1.78 -11.49 9.60
C PRO A 60 1.44 -12.99 9.62
N ALA A 61 1.40 -13.59 10.81
CA ALA A 61 1.06 -15.01 11.02
C ALA A 61 -0.44 -15.32 10.84
N ALA A 62 -1.30 -14.30 10.82
CA ALA A 62 -2.74 -14.48 10.61
C ALA A 62 -3.10 -14.68 9.12
N CYS A 63 -2.15 -14.48 8.21
CA CYS A 63 -2.35 -14.64 6.79
C CYS A 63 -1.69 -15.93 6.27
N ALA A 64 -2.34 -16.61 5.32
CA ALA A 64 -1.77 -17.79 4.65
C ALA A 64 -0.51 -17.48 3.81
N ARG A 65 -0.20 -16.20 3.62
CA ARG A 65 0.96 -15.66 2.90
C ARG A 65 1.58 -14.55 3.74
N SER A 66 2.83 -14.18 3.46
CA SER A 66 3.54 -13.07 4.11
C SER A 66 2.92 -11.68 3.87
N TRP A 67 1.82 -11.59 3.13
CA TRP A 67 0.98 -10.41 2.86
C TRP A 67 -0.40 -10.90 2.39
N CYS A 68 -1.47 -10.12 2.57
CA CYS A 68 -2.82 -10.46 2.08
C CYS A 68 -3.40 -9.44 1.09
N LEU A 69 -2.75 -8.27 0.97
CA LEU A 69 -3.19 -7.20 0.09
C LEU A 69 -2.07 -6.75 -0.84
N ARG A 70 -2.42 -6.49 -2.11
CA ARG A 70 -1.59 -5.78 -3.08
C ARG A 70 -2.41 -4.69 -3.75
N VAL A 71 -1.98 -3.43 -3.59
CA VAL A 71 -2.64 -2.25 -4.16
C VAL A 71 -1.61 -1.29 -4.73
N ALA A 72 -1.96 -0.57 -5.79
CA ALA A 72 -1.17 0.53 -6.30
C ALA A 72 -1.56 1.77 -5.48
N VAL A 73 -0.58 2.48 -4.93
CA VAL A 73 -0.80 3.63 -4.05
C VAL A 73 -0.13 4.84 -4.65
N ARG A 74 -0.81 5.98 -4.63
CA ARG A 74 -0.24 7.27 -5.04
C ARG A 74 1.07 7.56 -4.28
N VAL A 75 2.10 7.97 -5.01
CA VAL A 75 3.43 8.21 -4.43
C VAL A 75 3.39 9.28 -3.35
N GLU A 76 2.55 10.31 -3.53
CA GLU A 76 2.35 11.38 -2.55
C GLU A 76 1.90 10.84 -1.19
N ARG A 77 1.02 9.84 -1.18
CA ARG A 77 0.54 9.21 0.07
C ARG A 77 1.60 8.38 0.77
N LEU A 78 2.53 7.82 0.02
CA LEU A 78 3.70 7.16 0.59
C LEU A 78 4.67 8.18 1.20
N TYR A 79 4.75 9.39 0.62
CA TYR A 79 5.52 10.48 1.19
C TYR A 79 4.93 10.98 2.51
N ASP A 80 3.64 11.31 2.51
CA ASP A 80 2.91 11.77 3.70
C ASP A 80 3.11 10.78 4.87
N ALA A 81 2.88 9.49 4.62
CA ALA A 81 2.95 8.46 5.66
C ALA A 81 4.36 8.21 6.23
N VAL A 82 5.42 8.56 5.50
CA VAL A 82 6.78 8.50 6.03
C VAL A 82 7.11 9.76 6.82
N ALA A 83 6.64 10.94 6.37
CA ALA A 83 6.87 12.20 7.06
C ALA A 83 6.20 12.25 8.44
N ASP A 84 4.97 11.71 8.56
CA ASP A 84 4.21 11.66 9.82
C ASP A 84 4.83 10.75 10.90
N ARG A 85 5.88 9.99 10.58
CA ARG A 85 6.58 9.09 11.52
C ARG A 85 7.82 9.70 12.18
N THR A 86 8.23 10.89 11.74
CA THR A 86 9.38 11.65 12.26
C THR A 86 8.95 12.67 13.29
#